data_AF-A0A5Y7ENN3-F1
#
_entry.id   AF-A0A5Y7ENN3-F1
#
_cell.length_a   1.000
_cell.length_b   1.000
_cell.length_c   1.000
_cell.angle_alpha   90.00
_cell.angle_beta   90.00
_cell.angle_gamma   90.00
#
_symmetry.space_group_name_H-M   'P 1'
#
loop_
_entity.id
_entity.type
_entity.pdbx_description
1 polymer ?
#
loop_
_entity_poly.entity_id
_entity_poly.type
_entity_poly.pdbx_seq_one_letter_code
_entity_poly.pdbx_strand_id
1 'polypeptide(L)'
;MIFTPTQKELFNKNIEALSNILLKESLKEIKSSKFELILGKDNLDINLKDTSIKNNGGGYNENLLYQDPIKELQTMLNTYNDKYLLYPVLYFYGFGNG
;
A
#
# COMPACT_ATOMS: atom_id res chain seq x y z
N MET A 1 -8.20 5.86 -15.10
CA MET A 1 -8.96 5.43 -13.90
C MET A 1 -10.05 6.44 -13.62
N ILE A 2 -11.23 5.98 -13.20
CA ILE A 2 -12.32 6.87 -12.76
C ILE A 2 -12.38 6.76 -11.23
N PHE A 3 -11.97 7.82 -10.53
CA PHE A 3 -12.05 7.87 -9.07
C PHE A 3 -13.48 8.19 -8.61
N THR A 4 -13.92 7.53 -7.54
CA THR A 4 -15.18 7.86 -6.87
C THR A 4 -15.10 9.26 -6.23
N PRO A 5 -16.24 9.93 -5.98
CA PRO A 5 -16.24 11.22 -5.30
C PRO A 5 -15.50 11.18 -3.95
N THR A 6 -15.72 10.12 -3.16
CA THR A 6 -15.05 9.91 -1.87
C THR A 6 -13.54 9.74 -2.02
N GLN A 7 -13.07 9.03 -3.06
CA GLN A 7 -11.63 8.90 -3.33
C GLN A 7 -11.01 10.25 -3.69
N LYS A 8 -11.71 11.10 -4.45
CA LYS A 8 -11.24 12.45 -4.79
C LYS A 8 -11.18 13.36 -3.57
N GLU A 9 -12.18 13.30 -2.70
CA GLU A 9 -12.21 14.07 -1.46
C GLU A 9 -11.05 13.66 -0.53
N LEU A 10 -10.85 12.36 -0.33
CA LEU A 10 -9.74 11.84 0.48
C LEU A 10 -8.38 12.24 -0.10
N PHE A 11 -8.22 12.15 -1.42
CA PHE A 11 -7.00 12.59 -2.10
C PHE A 11 -6.70 14.07 -1.84
N ASN A 12 -7.69 14.95 -2.02
CA ASN A 12 -7.51 16.38 -1.78
C ASN A 12 -7.17 16.67 -0.32
N LYS A 13 -7.86 16.03 0.63
CA LYS A 13 -7.58 16.16 2.07
C LYS A 13 -6.14 15.75 2.40
N ASN A 14 -5.65 14.65 1.80
CA ASN A 14 -4.27 14.19 1.99
C ASN A 14 -3.26 15.17 1.37
N ILE A 15 -3.53 15.70 0.18
CA ILE A 15 -2.69 16.70 -0.50
C ILE A 15 -2.63 18.02 0.29
N GLU A 16 -3.71 18.40 0.96
CA GLU A 16 -3.77 19.59 1.81
C GLU A 16 -3.04 19.40 3.15
N ALA A 17 -3.00 18.17 3.68
CA ALA A 17 -2.28 17.86 4.91
C ALA A 17 -0.75 17.91 4.77
N LEU A 18 -0.22 17.90 3.54
CA LEU A 18 1.21 17.98 3.28
C LEU A 18 1.74 19.41 3.50
N SER A 19 2.63 19.58 4.48
CA SER A 19 3.33 20.86 4.70
C SER A 19 4.44 21.14 3.68
N ASN A 20 4.95 20.10 3.00
CA ASN A 20 6.00 20.24 2.00
C ASN A 20 5.43 20.62 0.63
N ILE A 21 5.65 21.88 0.23
CA ILE A 21 5.11 22.46 -1.01
C ILE A 21 5.66 21.76 -2.25
N LEU A 22 6.96 21.46 -2.28
CA LEU A 22 7.59 20.80 -3.45
C LEU A 22 6.98 19.40 -3.66
N LEU A 23 6.89 18.62 -2.59
CA LEU A 23 6.28 17.29 -2.64
C LEU A 23 4.81 17.38 -3.07
N LYS A 24 4.06 18.34 -2.54
CA LYS A 24 2.66 18.57 -2.87
C LYS A 24 2.46 18.80 -4.37
N GLU A 25 3.25 19.67 -4.97
CA GLU A 25 3.16 19.95 -6.40
C GLU A 25 3.62 18.76 -7.25
N SER A 26 4.72 18.08 -6.88
CA SER A 26 5.16 16.87 -7.58
C SER A 26 4.11 15.75 -7.58
N LEU A 27 3.37 15.56 -6.47
CA LEU A 27 2.30 14.54 -6.41
C LEU A 27 1.10 14.89 -7.28
N LYS A 28 0.75 16.17 -7.43
CA LYS A 28 -0.34 16.62 -8.31
C LYS A 28 -0.02 16.44 -9.79
N GLU A 29 1.25 16.47 -10.17
CA GLU A 29 1.70 16.29 -11.55
C GLU A 29 1.60 14.83 -12.03
N ILE A 30 1.43 13.87 -11.13
CA ILE A 30 1.29 12.45 -11.47
C ILE A 30 -0.05 12.22 -12.17
N LYS A 31 0.00 12.05 -13.50
CA LYS A 31 -1.18 11.76 -14.34
C LYS A 31 -1.45 10.28 -14.53
N SER A 32 -0.41 9.46 -14.43
CA SER A 32 -0.49 8.01 -14.60
C SER A 32 0.55 7.32 -13.73
N SER A 33 0.25 6.06 -13.39
CA SER A 33 1.16 5.17 -12.68
C SER A 33 1.13 3.82 -13.37
N LYS A 34 2.26 3.11 -13.34
CA LYS A 34 2.30 1.69 -13.70
C LYS A 34 1.62 0.81 -12.64
N PHE A 35 1.36 1.34 -11.45
CA PHE A 35 0.70 0.62 -10.38
C PHE A 35 -0.80 0.87 -10.36
N GLU A 36 -1.56 -0.20 -10.21
CA GLU A 36 -2.99 -0.21 -9.95
C GLU A 36 -3.25 -0.58 -8.48
N LEU A 37 -4.13 0.19 -7.82
CA LEU A 37 -4.55 -0.07 -6.45
C LEU A 37 -5.62 -1.15 -6.44
N ILE A 38 -5.38 -2.22 -5.69
CA ILE A 38 -6.33 -3.31 -5.45
C ILE A 38 -6.80 -3.19 -3.99
N LEU A 39 -8.12 -3.12 -3.80
CA LEU A 39 -8.75 -3.06 -2.50
C LEU A 39 -9.66 -4.28 -2.36
N GLY A 40 -9.45 -5.05 -1.31
CA GLY A 40 -10.31 -6.16 -0.94
C GLY A 40 -11.53 -5.73 -0.15
N LYS A 41 -12.14 -6.71 0.53
CA LYS A 41 -13.32 -6.47 1.37
C LYS A 41 -12.97 -5.80 2.69
N ASP A 42 -11.81 -6.14 3.25
CA ASP A 42 -11.29 -5.52 4.47
C ASP A 42 -10.54 -4.23 4.11
N ASN A 43 -10.62 -3.23 4.99
CA ASN A 43 -9.93 -1.95 4.77
C ASN A 43 -8.40 -2.10 4.80
N LEU A 44 -7.87 -3.17 5.42
CA LEU A 44 -6.46 -3.50 5.45
C LEU A 44 -6.04 -4.42 4.30
N ASP A 45 -7.00 -4.92 3.51
CA ASP A 45 -6.71 -5.73 2.32
C ASP A 45 -6.37 -4.81 1.14
N ILE A 46 -5.21 -4.15 1.26
CA ILE A 46 -4.70 -3.19 0.31
C ILE A 46 -3.51 -3.83 -0.40
N ASN A 47 -3.50 -3.76 -1.73
CA ASN A 47 -2.41 -4.27 -2.54
C ASN A 47 -2.14 -3.38 -3.76
N LEU A 48 -0.95 -3.52 -4.35
CA LEU A 48 -0.56 -2.81 -5.56
C LEU A 48 -0.22 -3.82 -6.65
N LYS A 49 -0.75 -3.59 -7.84
CA LYS A 49 -0.49 -4.40 -9.04
C LYS A 49 0.36 -3.61 -10.03
N ASP A 50 1.53 -4.11 -10.40
CA ASP A 50 2.30 -3.57 -11.50
C ASP A 50 1.68 -4.00 -12.85
N THR A 51 1.11 -3.03 -13.55
CA THR A 51 0.47 -3.20 -14.86
C THR A 51 1.47 -3.26 -16.02
N SER A 52 2.74 -2.92 -15.78
CA SER A 52 3.79 -2.99 -16.80
C SER A 52 4.33 -4.41 -17.03
N ILE A 53 4.17 -5.30 -16.04
CA ILE A 53 4.58 -6.69 -16.13
C ILE A 53 3.49 -7.48 -16.87
N LYS A 54 3.86 -8.28 -17.87
CA LYS A 54 2.93 -9.21 -18.52
C LYS A 54 3.03 -10.55 -17.80
N ASN A 55 1.92 -11.02 -17.24
CA ASN A 55 1.89 -12.33 -16.60
C ASN A 55 2.26 -13.40 -17.64
N ASN A 56 3.28 -14.21 -17.36
CA ASN A 56 3.80 -15.27 -18.23
C ASN A 56 3.13 -16.63 -17.99
N GLY A 57 1.94 -16.66 -17.36
CA GLY A 57 1.13 -17.86 -17.18
C GLY A 57 1.57 -18.78 -16.04
N GLY A 58 2.49 -18.33 -15.18
CA GLY A 58 3.08 -19.12 -14.11
C GLY A 58 2.31 -19.08 -12.79
N GLY A 59 0.98 -19.27 -12.76
CA GLY A 59 0.16 -19.58 -11.57
C GLY A 59 0.14 -18.62 -10.35
N TYR A 60 1.14 -17.77 -10.18
CA TYR A 60 1.30 -16.79 -9.12
C TYR A 60 0.92 -15.41 -9.64
N ASN A 61 0.36 -14.56 -8.76
CA ASN A 61 0.13 -13.17 -9.09
C ASN A 61 1.47 -12.41 -9.06
N GLU A 62 2.32 -12.67 -10.04
CA GLU A 62 3.69 -12.13 -10.18
C GLU A 62 3.74 -10.60 -10.30
N ASN A 63 2.59 -9.98 -10.54
CA ASN A 63 2.44 -8.54 -10.63
C ASN A 63 1.94 -7.89 -9.33
N LEU A 64 1.51 -8.64 -8.33
CA LEU A 64 1.05 -8.08 -7.05
C LEU A 64 2.22 -7.94 -6.07
N LEU A 65 2.17 -6.89 -5.25
CA LEU A 65 3.15 -6.66 -4.20
C LEU A 65 3.10 -7.76 -3.13
N TYR A 66 1.89 -8.12 -2.71
CA TYR A 66 1.63 -9.20 -1.76
C TYR A 66 0.82 -10.31 -2.44
N GLN A 67 1.02 -11.56 -2.04
CA GLN A 67 0.18 -12.66 -2.51
C GLN A 67 -1.12 -12.74 -1.72
N ASP A 68 -1.05 -12.47 -0.41
CA ASP A 68 -2.19 -12.40 0.50
C ASP A 68 -1.92 -11.32 1.57
N PRO A 69 -2.34 -10.05 1.33
CA PRO A 69 -2.01 -8.93 2.21
C PRO A 69 -2.39 -9.16 3.67
N ILE A 70 -3.58 -9.71 3.91
CA ILE A 70 -4.10 -9.93 5.27
C ILE A 70 -3.32 -11.02 5.98
N LYS A 71 -3.05 -12.15 5.31
CA LYS A 71 -2.31 -13.25 5.90
C LYS A 71 -0.85 -12.86 6.18
N GLU A 72 -0.22 -12.13 5.26
CA GLU A 72 1.15 -11.63 5.42
C GLU A 72 1.23 -10.63 6.58
N LEU A 73 0.28 -9.69 6.68
CA LEU A 73 0.15 -8.76 7.80
C LEU A 73 0.00 -9.50 9.14
N GLN A 74 -0.92 -10.46 9.23
CA GLN A 74 -1.12 -11.26 10.44
C GLN A 74 0.15 -12.04 10.82
N THR A 75 0.87 -12.58 9.84
CA THR A 75 2.12 -13.31 10.07
C THR A 75 3.21 -12.39 10.63
N MET A 76 3.34 -11.17 10.09
CA MET A 76 4.26 -10.16 10.61
C MET A 76 3.91 -9.75 12.04
N LEU A 77 2.63 -9.49 12.32
CA LEU A 77 2.15 -9.13 13.66
C LEU A 77 2.39 -10.23 14.69
N ASN A 78 2.09 -11.48 14.34
CA ASN A 78 2.35 -12.63 15.21
C ASN A 78 3.86 -12.78 15.46
N THR A 79 4.67 -12.68 14.42
CA THR A 79 6.15 -12.75 14.55
C THR A 79 6.68 -11.66 15.48
N TYR A 80 6.16 -10.44 15.35
CA TYR A 80 6.52 -9.33 16.23
C TYR A 80 6.11 -9.61 17.68
N ASN A 81 4.86 -10.00 17.92
CA ASN A 81 4.35 -10.27 19.26
C ASN A 81 5.06 -11.44 19.94
N ASP A 82 5.44 -12.46 19.17
CA ASP A 82 6.07 -13.67 19.73
C ASP A 82 7.56 -13.46 20.02
N LYS A 83 8.28 -12.76 19.14
CA LYS A 83 9.76 -12.69 19.19
C LYS A 83 10.29 -11.33 19.63
N TYR A 84 9.53 -10.27 19.41
CA TYR A 84 10.00 -8.89 19.51
C TYR A 84 9.13 -8.02 20.41
N LEU A 85 8.29 -8.62 21.27
CA LEU A 85 7.38 -7.91 22.17
C LEU A 85 8.05 -6.81 23.00
N LEU A 86 9.29 -7.05 23.44
CA LEU A 86 10.08 -6.11 24.26
C LEU A 86 10.89 -5.11 23.42
N TYR A 87 10.75 -5.13 22.10
CA TYR A 87 11.46 -4.28 21.15
C TYR A 87 10.48 -3.46 20.31
N PRO A 88 9.71 -2.54 20.92
CA PRO A 88 8.71 -1.72 20.23
C PRO A 88 9.30 -0.90 19.07
N VAL A 89 10.58 -0.56 19.16
CA VAL A 89 11.31 0.10 18.08
C VAL A 89 11.25 -0.70 16.77
N LEU A 90 11.31 -2.04 16.80
CA LEU A 90 11.29 -2.86 15.59
C LEU A 90 9.95 -2.83 14.87
N TYR A 91 8.86 -2.52 15.57
CA TYR A 91 7.58 -2.28 14.92
C TYR A 91 7.65 -1.04 14.03
N PHE A 92 8.10 0.10 14.58
CA PHE A 92 8.14 1.38 13.85
C PHE A 92 9.20 1.47 12.76
N TYR A 93 10.22 0.61 12.78
CA TYR A 93 11.30 0.60 11.78
C TYR A 93 11.28 -0.63 10.87
N GLY A 94 10.37 -1.58 11.09
CA GLY A 94 10.29 -2.81 10.32
C GLY A 94 8.85 -3.30 10.17
N PHE A 95 8.34 -4.00 11.18
CA PHE A 95 7.10 -4.78 11.08
C PHE A 95 5.83 -3.96 10.80
N GLY A 96 5.76 -2.72 11.30
CA GLY A 96 4.58 -1.86 11.19
C GLY A 96 4.55 -1.00 9.93
N ASN A 97 5.65 -0.93 9.17
CA ASN A 97 5.74 -0.05 8.01
C ASN A 97 5.31 -0.70 6.69
N GLY A 98 5.14 -2.03 6.66
CA GLY A 98 4.61 -2.76 5.50
C GLY A 98 5.46 -2.62 4.23
#